data_AF-A0A7W1Z1Q3-F1
#
_entry.id   AF-A0A7W1Z1Q3-F1
#
_cell.length_a   1.000
_cell.length_b   1.000
_cell.length_c   1.000
_cell.angle_alpha   90.00
_cell.angle_beta   90.00
_cell.angle_gamma   90.00
#
_symmetry.space_group_name_H-M   'P 1'
#
loop_
_entity.id
_entity.type
_entity.pdbx_description
1 polymer ?
#
loop_
_entity_poly.entity_id
_entity_poly.type
_entity_poly.pdbx_seq_one_letter_code
_entity_poly.pdbx_strand_id
1 'polypeptide(L)'
;MKNPYKIYLSSVTCMNLMKLDKALHETLVVPSNSKANFLIILAGQIIDHTSMEYLHQFQDQCSEAGHTCSIVGMDHFRSFSDHVLAYRVNPPRSLMAFA
;
A
#
# COMPACT_ATOMS: atom_id res chain seq x y z
N MET A 1 -5.01 -1.80 -22.82
CA MET A 1 -4.42 -2.24 -21.53
C MET A 1 -5.53 -2.83 -20.69
N LYS A 2 -5.33 -4.00 -20.04
CA LYS A 2 -6.32 -4.56 -19.12
C LYS A 2 -6.45 -3.65 -17.88
N ASN A 3 -7.65 -3.57 -17.31
CA ASN A 3 -7.90 -2.78 -16.10
C ASN A 3 -7.00 -3.26 -14.96
N PRO A 4 -6.41 -2.35 -14.16
CA PRO A 4 -5.56 -2.75 -13.05
C PRO A 4 -6.38 -3.44 -11.94
N TYR A 5 -5.76 -4.40 -11.27
CA TYR A 5 -6.25 -4.98 -10.02
C TYR A 5 -6.16 -3.90 -8.94
N LYS A 6 -7.30 -3.37 -8.54
CA LYS A 6 -7.39 -2.32 -7.51
C LYS A 6 -7.49 -2.96 -6.14
N ILE A 7 -6.53 -2.65 -5.28
CA ILE A 7 -6.43 -3.18 -3.92
C ILE A 7 -6.56 -1.99 -2.97
N TYR A 8 -7.67 -1.91 -2.26
CA TYR A 8 -7.91 -0.85 -1.29
C TYR A 8 -7.44 -1.32 0.08
N LEU A 9 -6.42 -0.64 0.61
CA LEU A 9 -5.92 -0.89 1.95
C LEU A 9 -6.54 0.14 2.89
N SER A 10 -7.12 -0.34 3.99
CA SER A 10 -7.54 0.52 5.09
C SER A 10 -6.30 0.95 5.88
N SER A 11 -6.24 0.69 7.19
CA SER A 11 -5.04 0.97 7.97
C SER A 11 -4.11 -0.24 7.93
N VAL A 12 -2.83 -0.02 7.64
CA VAL A 12 -1.83 -1.08 7.48
C VAL A 12 -0.76 -0.89 8.55
N THR A 13 -0.56 -1.90 9.39
CA THR A 13 0.42 -1.86 10.47
C THR A 13 1.09 -3.23 10.58
N CYS A 14 2.21 -3.31 11.28
CA CYS A 14 2.88 -4.56 11.57
C CYS A 14 1.95 -5.64 12.16
N MET A 15 0.89 -5.22 12.87
CA MET A 15 -0.11 -6.12 13.46
C MET A 15 -0.98 -6.85 12.43
N ASN A 16 -1.12 -6.34 11.20
CA ASN A 16 -1.93 -6.93 10.15
C ASN A 16 -1.15 -7.33 8.89
N LEU A 17 0.19 -7.22 8.91
CA LEU A 17 1.02 -7.55 7.76
C LEU A 17 0.89 -9.01 7.31
N MET A 18 0.86 -9.98 8.24
CA MET A 18 0.71 -11.39 7.86
C MET A 18 -0.63 -11.66 7.16
N LYS A 19 -1.67 -10.91 7.52
CA LYS A 19 -2.99 -11.01 6.86
C LYS A 19 -2.94 -10.37 5.46
N LEU A 20 -2.23 -9.24 5.32
CA LEU A 20 -2.02 -8.60 4.03
C LEU A 20 -1.23 -9.51 3.10
N ASP A 21 -0.12 -10.07 3.58
CA ASP A 21 0.76 -10.96 2.83
C ASP A 21 0.02 -12.16 2.27
N LYS A 22 -0.71 -12.85 3.15
CA LYS A 22 -1.59 -13.94 2.76
C LYS A 22 -2.60 -13.51 1.68
N ALA A 23 -3.24 -12.35 1.85
CA ALA A 23 -4.21 -11.85 0.87
C ALA A 23 -3.57 -11.55 -0.49
N LEU A 24 -2.39 -10.93 -0.51
CA LEU A 24 -1.69 -10.60 -1.74
C LEU A 24 -1.19 -11.85 -2.47
N HIS A 25 -0.59 -12.81 -1.76
CA HIS A 25 -0.01 -14.00 -2.39
C HIS A 25 -1.03 -15.10 -2.71
N GLU A 26 -2.05 -15.31 -1.88
CA GLU A 26 -3.03 -16.38 -2.10
C GLU A 26 -4.21 -15.94 -2.97
N THR A 27 -4.62 -14.67 -2.89
CA THR A 27 -5.84 -14.21 -3.58
C THR A 27 -5.54 -13.65 -4.96
N LEU A 28 -4.34 -13.09 -5.19
CA LEU A 28 -3.95 -12.57 -6.50
C LEU A 28 -3.28 -13.65 -7.34
N VAL A 29 -4.08 -14.57 -7.86
CA VAL A 29 -3.59 -15.57 -8.81
C VAL A 29 -3.47 -14.93 -10.20
N VAL A 30 -2.25 -14.56 -10.57
CA VAL A 30 -1.95 -14.11 -11.95
C VAL A 30 -1.66 -15.35 -12.81
N PRO A 31 -2.36 -15.55 -13.94
CA PRO A 31 -2.07 -16.66 -14.84
C PRO A 31 -0.61 -16.66 -15.31
N SER A 32 0.02 -17.83 -15.37
CA SER A 32 1.35 -18.00 -15.96
C SER A 32 1.36 -17.44 -17.39
N ASN A 33 2.38 -16.64 -17.74
CA ASN A 33 2.50 -15.85 -18.99
C ASN A 33 1.60 -14.60 -19.13
N SER A 34 0.97 -14.13 -18.06
CA SER A 34 0.23 -12.86 -18.05
C SER A 34 0.99 -11.76 -17.32
N LYS A 35 1.00 -10.54 -17.87
CA LYS A 35 1.39 -9.33 -17.12
C LYS A 35 0.18 -8.78 -16.37
N ALA A 36 0.32 -8.60 -15.06
CA ALA A 36 -0.66 -7.94 -14.23
C ALA A 36 -0.28 -6.48 -13.97
N ASN A 37 -1.30 -5.64 -13.77
CA ASN A 37 -1.13 -4.26 -13.31
C ASN A 37 -1.85 -4.13 -11.97
N PHE A 38 -1.11 -3.86 -10.90
CA PHE A 38 -1.64 -3.67 -9.56
C PHE A 38 -1.70 -2.19 -9.21
N LEU A 39 -2.82 -1.77 -8.63
CA LEU A 39 -2.99 -0.43 -8.08
C LEU A 39 -3.36 -0.56 -6.60
N ILE A 40 -2.38 -0.35 -5.73
CA ILE A 40 -2.55 -0.32 -4.28
C ILE A 40 -2.98 1.09 -3.88
N ILE A 41 -4.15 1.19 -3.26
CA ILE A 41 -4.78 2.45 -2.88
C ILE A 41 -4.84 2.50 -1.36
N LEU A 42 -4.04 3.39 -0.76
CA LEU A 42 -4.07 3.65 0.67
C LEU A 42 -5.27 4.54 0.99
N ALA A 43 -6.32 3.94 1.56
CA ALA A 43 -7.59 4.60 1.88
C ALA A 43 -7.87 4.72 3.39
N GLY A 44 -6.99 4.17 4.24
CA GLY A 44 -7.14 4.20 5.69
C GLY A 44 -6.59 5.44 6.37
N GLN A 45 -6.32 5.26 7.66
CA GLN A 45 -5.96 6.34 8.58
C GLN A 45 -4.53 6.24 9.10
N ILE A 46 -3.95 5.04 9.13
CA ILE A 46 -2.63 4.81 9.73
C ILE A 46 -1.83 3.88 8.81
N ILE A 47 -0.55 4.21 8.63
CA ILE A 47 0.45 3.30 8.08
C ILE A 47 1.76 3.39 8.88
N ASP A 48 2.31 2.26 9.32
CA ASP A 48 3.59 2.24 10.03
C ASP A 48 4.78 2.01 9.09
N HIS A 49 6.00 2.24 9.60
CA HIS A 49 7.21 2.10 8.78
C HIS A 49 7.37 0.69 8.22
N THR A 50 7.17 -0.34 9.04
CA THR A 50 7.30 -1.73 8.59
C THR A 50 6.35 -2.04 7.44
N SER A 51 5.13 -1.49 7.46
CA SER A 51 4.18 -1.66 6.38
C SER A 51 4.53 -0.88 5.12
N MET A 52 5.10 0.32 5.26
CA MET A 52 5.63 1.05 4.11
C MET A 52 6.74 0.26 3.41
N GLU A 53 7.69 -0.26 4.19
CA GLU A 53 8.78 -1.09 3.68
C GLU A 53 8.26 -2.37 2.99
N TYR A 54 7.30 -3.05 3.61
CA TYR A 54 6.66 -4.23 3.01
C TYR A 54 6.02 -3.92 1.65
N LEU A 55 5.30 -2.80 1.52
CA LEU A 55 4.68 -2.40 0.26
C LEU A 55 5.71 -2.07 -0.83
N HIS A 56 6.84 -1.46 -0.45
CA HIS A 56 7.96 -1.23 -1.38
C HIS A 56 8.56 -2.55 -1.86
N GLN A 57 8.82 -3.50 -0.96
CA GLN A 57 9.32 -4.82 -1.33
C GLN A 57 8.35 -5.58 -2.24
N PHE A 58 7.05 -5.50 -1.96
CA PHE A 58 6.02 -6.09 -2.84
C PHE A 58 6.00 -5.44 -4.24
N GLN A 59 6.19 -4.12 -4.31
CA GLN A 59 6.29 -3.40 -5.59
C GLN A 59 7.50 -3.87 -6.41
N ASP A 60 8.66 -4.04 -5.77
CA ASP A 60 9.88 -4.53 -6.40
C ASP A 60 9.70 -5.96 -6.91
N GLN A 61 9.13 -6.85 -6.09
CA GLN A 61 8.82 -8.23 -6.48
C GLN A 61 7.86 -8.30 -7.67
N CYS A 62 6.84 -7.43 -7.70
CA CYS A 62 5.95 -7.32 -8.86
C CYS A 62 6.73 -6.91 -10.12
N SER A 63 7.62 -5.92 -10.00
CA SER A 63 8.45 -5.46 -11.11
C SER A 63 9.38 -6.56 -11.63
N GLU A 64 10.06 -7.28 -10.73
CA GLU A 64 10.93 -8.42 -11.05
C GLU A 64 10.15 -9.56 -11.75
N ALA A 65 8.90 -9.81 -11.35
CA ALA A 65 8.01 -10.76 -11.99
C ALA A 65 7.42 -10.27 -13.33
N GLY A 66 7.78 -9.06 -13.80
CA GLY A 66 7.30 -8.47 -15.05
C GLY A 66 5.87 -7.91 -14.97
N HIS A 67 5.36 -7.68 -13.77
CA HIS A 67 4.12 -6.97 -13.48
C HIS A 67 4.38 -5.47 -13.29
N THR A 68 3.32 -4.67 -13.28
CA THR A 68 3.39 -3.28 -12.82
C THR A 68 2.67 -3.15 -11.49
N CYS A 69 3.24 -2.39 -10.56
CA CYS A 69 2.61 -2.10 -9.27
C CYS A 69 2.76 -0.60 -8.97
N SER A 70 1.65 0.06 -8.68
CA SER A 70 1.62 1.48 -8.29
C SER A 70 0.93 1.62 -6.96
N ILE A 71 1.57 2.36 -6.05
CA ILE A 71 1.03 2.70 -4.73
C ILE A 71 0.57 4.15 -4.78
N VAL A 72 -0.69 4.42 -4.42
CA VAL A 72 -1.28 5.77 -4.44
C VAL A 72 -1.93 6.11 -3.11
N GLY A 73 -2.01 7.41 -2.79
CA GLY A 73 -2.62 7.93 -1.56
C GLY A 73 -1.66 8.07 -0.37
N MET A 74 -0.37 7.76 -0.55
CA MET A 74 0.66 7.95 0.49
C MET A 74 0.87 9.42 0.85
N ASP A 75 0.65 10.32 -0.12
CA ASP A 75 0.74 11.77 -0.01
C ASP A 75 -0.28 12.36 0.99
N HIS A 76 -1.37 11.65 1.27
CA HIS A 76 -2.34 12.05 2.28
C HIS A 76 -1.84 11.82 3.72
N PHE A 77 -0.80 11.02 3.91
CA PHE A 77 -0.30 10.65 5.23
C PHE A 77 0.83 11.57 5.70
N ARG A 78 0.73 12.07 6.92
CA ARG A 78 1.76 12.88 7.57
C ARG A 78 2.45 12.08 8.67
N SER A 79 3.76 12.29 8.83
CA SER A 79 4.51 11.69 9.94
C SER A 79 3.92 12.14 11.28
N PHE A 80 3.76 11.21 12.23
CA PHE A 80 3.26 11.54 13.57
C PHE A 80 4.30 12.30 14.43
N SER A 81 5.59 12.11 14.14
CA SER A 81 6.69 12.81 14.81
C SER A 81 7.89 13.00 13.86
N ASP A 82 8.93 13.69 14.32
CA ASP A 82 10.18 13.90 13.57
C ASP A 82 11.09 12.67 13.52
N HIS A 83 10.69 11.56 14.15
CA HIS A 83 11.46 10.33 14.10
C HIS A 83 11.37 9.69 12.71
N VAL A 84 12.49 9.26 12.15
CA VAL A 84 12.57 8.70 10.78
C VAL A 84 11.69 7.45 10.58
N LEU A 85 11.44 6.70 11.65
CA LEU A 85 10.57 5.51 11.65
C LEU A 85 9.15 5.77 12.18
N ALA A 86 8.75 7.03 12.33
CA ALA A 86 7.42 7.35 12.83
C ALA A 86 6.34 6.77 11.89
N TYR A 87 5.29 6.22 12.50
CA TYR A 87 4.09 5.89 11.74
C TYR A 87 3.48 7.17 11.18
N ARG A 88 2.76 7.03 10.08
CA ARG A 88 2.10 8.13 9.40
C ARG A 88 0.60 8.02 9.57
N VAL A 89 -0.04 9.17 9.71
CA VAL A 89 -1.48 9.31 9.88
C VAL A 89 -2.08 10.13 8.77
N ASN A 90 -3.22 9.69 8.24
CA ASN A 90 -4.06 10.51 7.39
C ASN A 90 -4.86 11.45 8.28
N PRO A 91 -4.62 12.77 8.26
CA PRO A 91 -5.36 13.69 9.11
C PRO A 91 -6.85 13.62 8.75
N PRO A 92 -7.75 13.70 9.75
CA PRO A 92 -9.18 13.72 9.49
C PRO A 92 -9.51 14.88 8.54
N ARG A 93 -10.45 14.63 7.62
CA ARG A 93 -10.84 15.56 6.55
C ARG A 93 -11.22 16.97 7.06
N SER A 94 -11.61 17.10 8.33
CA SER A 94 -11.92 18.38 8.98
C SER A 94 -10.72 19.30 9.16
N LEU A 95 -9.49 18.78 9.28
CA LEU A 95 -8.28 19.58 9.45
C LEU A 95 -7.72 20.13 8.13
N MET A 96 -8.20 19.63 6.99
CA MET A 96 -7.82 20.14 5.65
C MET A 96 -8.63 21.37 5.20
N ALA A 97 -9.67 21.75 5.96
CA ALA A 97 -10.49 22.93 5.65
C ALA A 97 -9.88 24.27 6.11
N PHE A 98 -8.74 24.23 6.79
CA PHE A 98 -8.09 25.40 7.40
C PHE A 98 -6.59 25.53 7.05
N ALA A 99 -6.13 24.83 6.01
CA ALA A 99 -4.75 24.91 5.52
C ALA A 99 -4.66 25.74 4.22
#